data_AF-A0A923XAL9-F1
#
_entry.id   AF-A0A923XAL9-F1
#
_cell.length_a   1.000
_cell.length_b   1.000
_cell.length_c   1.000
_cell.angle_alpha   90.00
_cell.angle_beta   90.00
_cell.angle_gamma   90.00
#
_symmetry.space_group_name_H-M   'P 1'
#
loop_
_entity.id
_entity.type
_entity.pdbx_description
1 polymer ?
#
loop_
_entity_poly.entity_id
_entity_poly.type
_entity_poly.pdbx_seq_one_letter_code
_entity_poly.pdbx_strand_id
1 'polypeptide(L)'
;MSGLITNALRRFFALESAGGFVLVIAASFALIMANSPFSHQYENFLKPAHGFINEGLMSIFFFLVGLEIRREFVQGEFQNRKAAALPVIAALGGMVTPALIYLLFNAGRSGANGWAVPMPTDIALALGALALLGSRIDTSLKIFLLTLAIADDLGSIIVLAIFYSDGLSFIKIAATIGAIVLAWIIPTGKTISLDALIQAIHPWATFVVIPLFALANVGLRIDFNSLPDLITSPVTYGIIISRVVGKLVGITLFAWISVRIGIAQLPNSLTFKEISGAAALAGMGLTVSLFIADLAFAGGEVLNGIKLGLIVSAFISALIGLSILRKYSSAQD
;
A
#
# COMPACT_ATOMS: atom_id res chain seq x y z
N MET A 1 7.63 27.95 -16.33
CA MET A 1 6.52 27.14 -15.77
C MET A 1 6.91 25.67 -15.56
N SER A 2 7.71 25.04 -16.44
CA SER A 2 8.19 23.66 -16.27
C SER A 2 9.04 23.44 -15.00
N GLY A 3 9.94 24.37 -14.65
CA GLY A 3 10.84 24.19 -13.49
C GLY A 3 10.16 24.15 -12.12
N LEU A 4 9.00 24.80 -11.94
CA LEU A 4 8.27 24.79 -10.66
C LEU A 4 7.56 23.45 -10.43
N ILE A 5 6.96 22.88 -11.48
CA ILE A 5 6.28 21.58 -11.44
C ILE A 5 7.31 20.47 -11.16
N THR A 6 8.48 20.52 -11.81
CA THR A 6 9.57 19.57 -11.57
C THR A 6 10.07 19.62 -10.13
N ASN A 7 10.16 20.81 -9.52
CA ASN A 7 10.62 20.96 -8.14
C ASN A 7 9.58 20.47 -7.11
N ALA A 8 8.29 20.72 -7.35
CA ALA A 8 7.21 20.21 -6.51
C ALA A 8 7.16 18.67 -6.53
N LEU A 9 7.22 18.06 -7.72
CA LEU A 9 7.25 16.61 -7.88
C LEU A 9 8.50 15.98 -7.24
N ARG A 10 9.68 16.59 -7.41
CA ARG A 10 10.91 16.11 -6.75
C ARG A 10 10.80 16.14 -5.23
N ARG A 11 10.24 17.22 -4.66
CA ARG A 11 10.01 17.33 -3.21
C ARG A 11 9.03 16.28 -2.72
N PHE A 12 7.92 16.06 -3.44
CA PHE A 12 6.95 15.03 -3.11
C PHE A 12 7.59 13.63 -3.10
N PHE A 13 8.34 13.26 -4.15
CA PHE A 13 9.02 11.97 -4.20
C PHE A 13 10.09 11.82 -3.11
N ALA A 14 10.78 12.91 -2.73
CA ALA A 14 11.73 12.88 -1.62
C ALA A 14 11.03 12.65 -0.27
N LEU A 15 9.88 13.27 -0.04
CA LEU A 15 9.06 13.06 1.16
C LEU A 15 8.52 11.63 1.24
N GLU A 16 7.97 11.11 0.13
CA GLU A 16 7.50 9.73 0.03
C GLU A 16 8.60 8.71 0.29
N SER A 17 9.76 8.91 -0.33
CA SER A 17 10.92 8.05 -0.12
C SER A 17 11.38 8.09 1.34
N ALA A 18 11.48 9.28 1.94
CA ALA A 18 11.83 9.42 3.36
C ALA A 18 10.79 8.73 4.26
N GLY A 19 9.50 8.84 3.92
CA GLY A 19 8.41 8.12 4.56
C GLY A 19 8.60 6.61 4.56
N GLY A 20 8.97 6.04 3.40
CA GLY A 20 9.29 4.61 3.29
C GLY A 20 10.40 4.16 4.23
N PHE A 21 11.49 4.93 4.34
CA PHE A 21 12.56 4.62 5.29
C PHE A 21 12.10 4.70 6.75
N VAL A 22 11.33 5.74 7.11
CA VAL A 22 10.81 5.90 8.47
C VAL A 22 9.86 4.76 8.82
N LEU A 23 9.02 4.33 7.88
CA LEU A 23 8.13 3.17 8.06
C LEU A 23 8.94 1.88 8.26
N VAL A 24 9.99 1.63 7.49
CA VAL A 24 10.86 0.46 7.69
C VAL A 24 11.52 0.49 9.08
N ILE A 25 11.99 1.66 9.54
CA ILE A 25 12.56 1.83 10.88
C ILE A 25 11.52 1.54 11.95
N ALA A 26 10.31 2.10 11.82
CA ALA A 26 9.22 1.89 12.78
C ALA A 26 8.78 0.42 12.84
N ALA A 27 8.62 -0.24 11.68
CA ALA A 27 8.30 -1.65 11.58
C ALA A 27 9.39 -2.55 12.19
N SER A 28 10.66 -2.25 11.91
CA SER A 28 11.80 -2.96 12.48
C SER A 28 11.86 -2.79 13.99
N PHE A 29 11.65 -1.57 14.49
CA PHE A 29 11.59 -1.30 15.92
C PHE A 29 10.43 -2.04 16.59
N ALA A 30 9.25 -2.07 15.97
CA ALA A 30 8.09 -2.81 16.47
C ALA A 30 8.39 -4.30 16.64
N LEU A 31 9.03 -4.90 15.62
CA LEU A 31 9.46 -6.29 15.66
C LEU A 31 10.50 -6.56 16.75
N ILE A 32 11.51 -5.68 16.88
CA ILE A 32 12.54 -5.81 17.92
C ILE A 32 11.89 -5.74 19.31
N MET A 33 11.04 -4.74 19.55
CA MET A 33 10.38 -4.56 20.85
C MET A 33 9.47 -5.74 21.21
N ALA A 34 8.66 -6.23 20.26
CA ALA A 34 7.77 -7.36 20.45
C ALA A 34 8.51 -8.67 20.80
N ASN A 35 9.78 -8.80 20.44
CA ASN A 35 10.62 -9.98 20.70
C ASN A 35 11.71 -9.73 21.76
N SER A 36 11.67 -8.59 22.44
CA SER A 36 12.63 -8.22 23.49
C SER A 36 12.10 -8.58 24.89
N PRO A 37 12.97 -8.53 25.93
CA PRO A 37 12.54 -8.60 27.33
C PRO A 37 11.53 -7.50 27.73
N PHE A 38 11.41 -6.44 26.93
CA PHE A 38 10.50 -5.32 27.14
C PHE A 38 9.14 -5.49 26.43
N SER A 39 8.88 -6.65 25.84
CA SER A 39 7.64 -6.93 25.09
C SER A 39 6.37 -6.64 25.90
N HIS A 40 6.33 -7.04 27.18
CA HIS A 40 5.19 -6.77 28.05
C HIS A 40 4.98 -5.27 28.32
N GLN A 41 6.06 -4.51 28.55
CA GLN A 41 5.99 -3.06 28.74
C GLN A 41 5.54 -2.36 27.46
N TYR A 42 6.05 -2.82 26.31
CA TYR A 42 5.71 -2.32 24.99
C TYR A 42 4.22 -2.53 24.66
N GLU A 43 3.71 -3.75 24.85
CA GLU A 43 2.29 -4.07 24.66
C GLU A 43 1.41 -3.25 25.61
N ASN A 44 1.76 -3.15 26.89
CA ASN A 44 0.99 -2.37 27.87
C ASN A 44 0.99 -0.88 27.57
N PHE A 45 2.09 -0.33 27.03
CA PHE A 45 2.18 1.06 26.61
C PHE A 45 1.28 1.35 25.40
N LEU A 46 1.25 0.45 24.41
CA LEU A 46 0.47 0.64 23.19
C LEU A 46 -1.01 0.31 23.34
N LYS A 47 -1.37 -0.63 24.21
CA LYS A 47 -2.75 -1.08 24.43
C LYS A 47 -3.78 0.06 24.62
N PRO A 48 -3.57 1.07 25.48
CA PRO A 48 -4.53 2.17 25.63
C PRO A 48 -4.62 3.06 24.39
N ALA A 49 -3.54 3.18 23.61
CA ALA A 49 -3.49 4.00 22.40
C ALA A 49 -3.94 3.24 21.14
N HIS A 50 -4.00 1.90 21.17
CA HIS A 50 -4.20 1.06 20.00
C HIS A 50 -5.49 1.39 19.25
N GLY A 51 -6.62 1.57 19.97
CA GLY A 51 -7.88 1.98 19.35
C GLY A 51 -7.81 3.37 18.71
N PHE A 52 -7.17 4.34 19.38
CA PHE A 52 -6.97 5.69 18.82
C PHE A 52 -6.06 5.69 17.59
N ILE A 53 -5.02 4.86 17.57
CA ILE A 53 -4.13 4.72 16.42
C ILE A 53 -4.89 4.10 15.23
N ASN A 54 -5.61 3.01 15.47
CA ASN A 54 -6.28 2.26 14.41
C ASN A 54 -7.56 2.91 13.89
N GLU A 55 -8.25 3.72 14.71
CA GLU A 55 -9.48 4.40 14.29
C GLU A 55 -9.21 5.89 14.01
N GLY A 56 -8.58 6.57 14.95
CA GLY A 56 -8.30 8.01 14.87
C GLY A 56 -7.24 8.35 13.82
N LEU A 57 -6.02 7.82 13.95
CA LEU A 57 -4.94 8.17 13.02
C LEU A 57 -5.21 7.64 11.61
N MET A 58 -5.77 6.43 11.47
CA MET A 58 -6.14 5.91 10.15
C MET A 58 -7.24 6.72 9.47
N SER A 59 -8.16 7.36 10.21
CA SER A 59 -9.11 8.30 9.59
C SER A 59 -8.40 9.50 8.94
N ILE A 60 -7.31 10.01 9.55
CA ILE A 60 -6.49 11.08 8.97
C ILE A 60 -5.76 10.57 7.71
N PHE A 61 -5.26 9.34 7.74
CA PHE A 61 -4.67 8.70 6.56
C PHE A 61 -5.68 8.57 5.43
N PHE A 62 -6.88 8.04 5.69
CA PHE A 62 -7.93 7.92 4.67
C PHE A 62 -8.47 9.28 4.20
N PHE A 63 -8.45 10.30 5.05
CA PHE A 63 -8.74 11.68 4.65
C PHE A 63 -7.71 12.18 3.62
N LEU A 64 -6.41 11.98 3.88
CA LEU A 64 -5.35 12.31 2.93
C LEU A 64 -5.51 11.54 1.62
N VAL A 65 -5.72 10.22 1.69
CA VAL A 65 -5.97 9.39 0.51
C VAL A 65 -7.17 9.93 -0.28
N GLY A 66 -8.27 10.31 0.40
CA GLY A 66 -9.42 10.95 -0.23
C GLY A 66 -9.09 12.26 -0.95
N LEU A 67 -8.22 13.09 -0.39
CA LEU A 67 -7.75 14.32 -1.03
C LEU A 67 -6.85 14.02 -2.24
N GLU A 68 -5.98 13.01 -2.15
CA GLU A 68 -5.11 12.58 -3.24
C GLU A 68 -5.92 12.02 -4.41
N ILE A 69 -6.91 11.16 -4.12
CA ILE A 69 -7.87 10.69 -5.13
C ILE A 69 -8.51 11.90 -5.81
N ARG A 70 -9.08 12.84 -5.04
CA ARG A 70 -9.70 14.05 -5.59
C ARG A 70 -8.71 14.84 -6.45
N ARG A 71 -7.45 14.97 -6.04
CA ARG A 71 -6.41 15.67 -6.81
C ARG A 71 -6.19 14.99 -8.16
N GLU A 72 -6.08 13.67 -8.19
CA GLU A 72 -5.92 12.93 -9.45
C GLU A 72 -7.10 13.15 -10.40
N PHE A 73 -8.34 13.20 -9.90
CA PHE A 73 -9.52 13.50 -10.72
C PHE A 73 -9.59 14.96 -11.20
N VAL A 74 -9.12 15.92 -10.40
CA VAL A 74 -9.26 17.36 -10.69
C VAL A 74 -8.07 17.93 -11.46
N GLN A 75 -6.87 17.36 -11.33
CA GLN A 75 -5.64 17.91 -11.91
C GLN A 75 -4.62 16.86 -12.36
N GLY A 76 -4.83 15.57 -12.07
CA GLY A 76 -3.87 14.50 -12.34
C GLY A 76 -4.22 13.62 -13.55
N GLU A 77 -3.66 12.41 -13.56
CA GLU A 77 -3.72 11.51 -14.72
C GLU A 77 -5.14 11.04 -15.04
N PHE A 78 -6.03 10.99 -14.03
CA PHE A 78 -7.42 10.56 -14.19
C PHE A 78 -8.26 11.49 -15.07
N GLN A 79 -7.81 12.72 -15.34
CA GLN A 79 -8.43 13.58 -16.35
C GLN A 79 -8.26 13.04 -17.76
N ASN A 80 -7.09 12.47 -18.05
CA ASN A 80 -6.79 11.90 -19.34
C ASN A 80 -7.08 10.39 -19.31
N ARG A 81 -8.29 10.02 -19.71
CA ARG A 81 -8.74 8.62 -19.73
C ARG A 81 -7.76 7.66 -20.42
N LYS A 82 -7.05 8.11 -21.48
CA LYS A 82 -6.08 7.27 -22.19
C LYS A 82 -4.80 7.06 -21.39
N ALA A 83 -4.35 8.08 -20.65
CA ALA A 83 -3.17 7.99 -19.81
C ALA A 83 -3.45 7.19 -18.53
N ALA A 84 -4.61 7.41 -17.89
CA ALA A 84 -5.04 6.66 -16.70
C ALA A 84 -5.42 5.21 -16.98
N ALA A 85 -5.79 4.86 -18.22
CA ALA A 85 -6.20 3.49 -18.56
C ALA A 85 -5.13 2.45 -18.23
N LEU A 86 -3.85 2.74 -18.49
CA LEU A 86 -2.77 1.79 -18.23
C LEU A 86 -2.62 1.50 -16.73
N PRO A 87 -2.37 2.50 -15.84
CA PRO A 87 -2.28 2.26 -14.41
C PRO A 87 -3.55 1.67 -13.79
N VAL A 88 -4.74 2.16 -14.19
CA VAL A 88 -6.01 1.71 -13.58
C VAL A 88 -6.30 0.25 -13.94
N ILE A 89 -6.11 -0.16 -15.19
CA ILE A 89 -6.34 -1.57 -15.57
C ILE A 89 -5.28 -2.48 -14.94
N ALA A 90 -4.03 -2.00 -14.84
CA ALA A 90 -2.98 -2.73 -14.14
C ALA A 90 -3.30 -2.89 -12.64
N ALA A 91 -3.85 -1.86 -11.99
CA ALA A 91 -4.31 -1.89 -10.60
C ALA A 91 -5.43 -2.92 -10.41
N LEU A 92 -6.45 -2.94 -11.30
CA LEU A 92 -7.49 -3.96 -11.28
C LEU A 92 -6.90 -5.39 -11.34
N GLY A 93 -5.93 -5.63 -12.21
CA GLY A 93 -5.19 -6.89 -12.26
C GLY A 93 -4.43 -7.18 -10.96
N GLY A 94 -3.80 -6.15 -10.41
CA GLY A 94 -3.09 -6.14 -9.13
C GLY A 94 -3.97 -6.28 -7.89
N MET A 95 -5.29 -6.19 -8.01
CA MET A 95 -6.24 -6.48 -6.93
C MET A 95 -6.88 -7.86 -7.10
N VAL A 96 -7.40 -8.15 -8.29
CA VAL A 96 -8.14 -9.39 -8.57
C VAL A 96 -7.22 -10.60 -8.46
N THR A 97 -6.02 -10.53 -9.04
CA THR A 97 -5.09 -11.66 -9.08
C THR A 97 -4.63 -12.11 -7.69
N PRO A 98 -4.09 -11.23 -6.81
CA PRO A 98 -3.72 -11.65 -5.46
C PRO A 98 -4.90 -12.19 -4.65
N ALA A 99 -6.09 -11.59 -4.76
CA ALA A 99 -7.27 -12.06 -4.06
C ALA A 99 -7.67 -13.48 -4.47
N LEU A 100 -7.71 -13.75 -5.78
CA LEU A 100 -8.01 -15.09 -6.30
C LEU A 100 -6.95 -16.10 -5.85
N ILE A 101 -5.67 -15.77 -5.96
CA ILE A 101 -4.58 -16.66 -5.52
C ILE A 101 -4.69 -16.96 -4.02
N TYR A 102 -5.00 -15.97 -3.19
CA TYR A 102 -5.19 -16.19 -1.76
C TYR A 102 -6.35 -17.14 -1.47
N LEU A 103 -7.49 -16.96 -2.17
CA LEU A 103 -8.66 -17.82 -2.04
C LEU A 103 -8.38 -19.26 -2.47
N LEU A 104 -7.52 -19.51 -3.46
CA LEU A 104 -7.13 -20.88 -3.81
C LEU A 104 -6.51 -21.65 -2.64
N PHE A 105 -5.84 -20.95 -1.72
CA PHE A 105 -5.20 -21.55 -0.55
C PHE A 105 -6.08 -21.51 0.70
N ASN A 106 -7.02 -20.56 0.80
CA ASN A 106 -7.75 -20.30 2.05
C ASN A 106 -9.28 -20.45 1.94
N ALA A 107 -9.83 -20.72 0.77
CA ALA A 107 -11.26 -20.98 0.61
C ALA A 107 -11.70 -22.17 1.49
N GLY A 108 -12.78 -21.99 2.24
CA GLY A 108 -13.31 -22.99 3.17
C GLY A 108 -12.47 -23.20 4.44
N ARG A 109 -11.44 -22.38 4.69
CA ARG A 109 -10.61 -22.41 5.90
C ARG A 109 -10.88 -21.18 6.78
N SER A 110 -10.35 -21.18 8.00
CA SER A 110 -10.48 -20.06 8.94
C SER A 110 -9.95 -18.73 8.37
N GLY A 111 -8.99 -18.78 7.44
CA GLY A 111 -8.44 -17.62 6.76
C GLY A 111 -9.29 -17.06 5.60
N ALA A 112 -10.41 -17.66 5.22
CA ALA A 112 -11.16 -17.26 4.01
C ALA A 112 -11.54 -15.76 4.00
N ASN A 113 -11.83 -15.19 5.18
CA ASN A 113 -12.18 -13.77 5.32
C ASN A 113 -11.00 -12.82 5.05
N GLY A 114 -9.78 -13.32 4.89
CA GLY A 114 -8.57 -12.53 4.62
C GLY A 114 -8.32 -12.21 3.15
N TRP A 115 -9.26 -12.51 2.26
CA TRP A 115 -9.05 -12.45 0.81
C TRP A 115 -8.69 -11.07 0.25
N ALA A 116 -9.06 -9.98 0.92
CA ALA A 116 -8.70 -8.62 0.52
C ALA A 116 -7.35 -8.14 1.09
N VAL A 117 -6.78 -8.84 2.08
CA VAL A 117 -5.48 -8.49 2.69
C VAL A 117 -4.33 -8.36 1.68
N PRO A 118 -4.19 -9.23 0.65
CA PRO A 118 -3.08 -9.13 -0.30
C PRO A 118 -3.28 -8.05 -1.37
N MET A 119 -4.41 -7.33 -1.39
CA MET A 119 -4.71 -6.32 -2.42
C MET A 119 -3.96 -5.01 -2.24
N PRO A 120 -3.85 -4.39 -1.05
CA PRO A 120 -3.29 -3.04 -0.96
C PRO A 120 -1.79 -2.97 -1.23
N THR A 121 -1.37 -1.81 -1.70
CA THR A 121 0.02 -1.44 -1.98
C THR A 121 0.40 -0.23 -1.13
N ASP A 122 1.58 -0.27 -0.52
CA ASP A 122 2.07 0.84 0.31
C ASP A 122 3.00 1.72 -0.54
N ILE A 123 2.49 2.91 -0.90
CA ILE A 123 3.16 3.87 -1.79
C ILE A 123 4.52 4.27 -1.23
N ALA A 124 4.57 4.59 0.06
CA ALA A 124 5.79 5.07 0.71
C ALA A 124 6.89 4.00 0.67
N LEU A 125 6.53 2.73 0.91
CA LEU A 125 7.49 1.62 0.79
C LEU A 125 7.94 1.39 -0.66
N ALA A 126 7.02 1.41 -1.62
CA ALA A 126 7.34 1.15 -3.01
C ALA A 126 8.20 2.29 -3.62
N LEU A 127 7.87 3.55 -3.35
CA LEU A 127 8.67 4.72 -3.75
C LEU A 127 9.99 4.80 -2.97
N GLY A 128 9.99 4.45 -1.68
CA GLY A 128 11.20 4.34 -0.85
C GLY A 128 12.19 3.31 -1.41
N ALA A 129 11.70 2.15 -1.85
CA ALA A 129 12.51 1.16 -2.55
C ALA A 129 13.03 1.71 -3.89
N LEU A 130 12.18 2.35 -4.71
CA LEU A 130 12.62 2.97 -5.97
C LEU A 130 13.73 4.00 -5.77
N ALA A 131 13.70 4.76 -4.67
CA ALA A 131 14.73 5.76 -4.37
C ALA A 131 16.12 5.16 -4.16
N LEU A 132 16.23 3.88 -3.77
CA LEU A 132 17.51 3.17 -3.68
C LEU A 132 18.21 3.02 -5.05
N LEU A 133 17.44 3.11 -6.15
CA LEU A 133 17.96 3.03 -7.51
C LEU A 133 18.37 4.40 -8.08
N GLY A 134 18.15 5.48 -7.32
CA GLY A 134 18.62 6.83 -7.63
C GLY A 134 18.12 7.38 -8.97
N SER A 135 19.04 7.91 -9.78
CA SER A 135 18.75 8.53 -11.08
C SER A 135 18.42 7.53 -12.19
N ARG A 136 18.48 6.23 -11.94
CA ARG A 136 18.19 5.21 -12.96
C ARG A 136 16.70 5.12 -13.31
N ILE A 137 15.83 5.65 -12.45
CA ILE A 137 14.38 5.50 -12.56
C ILE A 137 13.76 6.71 -13.24
N ASP A 138 13.12 6.46 -14.39
CA ASP A 138 12.37 7.46 -15.14
C ASP A 138 11.21 8.02 -14.30
N THR A 139 10.89 9.30 -14.52
CA THR A 139 9.77 9.98 -13.85
C THR A 139 8.43 9.31 -14.18
N SER A 140 8.29 8.81 -15.40
CA SER A 140 7.11 8.09 -15.91
C SER A 140 6.84 6.82 -15.10
N LEU A 141 7.87 6.12 -14.60
CA LEU A 141 7.69 4.94 -13.76
C LEU A 141 7.17 5.33 -12.36
N LYS A 142 7.66 6.45 -11.82
CA LYS A 142 7.18 6.99 -10.54
C LYS A 142 5.72 7.43 -10.63
N ILE A 143 5.35 8.09 -11.73
CA ILE A 143 3.97 8.48 -12.01
C ILE A 143 3.09 7.25 -12.18
N PHE A 144 3.51 6.26 -12.99
CA PHE A 144 2.78 5.00 -13.15
C PHE A 144 2.50 4.33 -11.80
N LEU A 145 3.53 4.19 -10.95
CA LEU A 145 3.38 3.55 -9.65
C LEU A 145 2.49 4.35 -8.69
N LEU A 146 2.57 5.69 -8.72
CA LEU A 146 1.70 6.56 -7.94
C LEU A 146 0.23 6.39 -8.34
N THR A 147 -0.07 6.47 -9.64
CA THR A 147 -1.44 6.31 -10.16
C THR A 147 -1.98 4.90 -9.92
N LEU A 148 -1.14 3.88 -10.11
CA LEU A 148 -1.47 2.47 -9.81
C LEU A 148 -1.88 2.33 -8.34
N ALA A 149 -1.09 2.85 -7.42
CA ALA A 149 -1.34 2.67 -6.00
C ALA A 149 -2.56 3.46 -5.51
N ILE A 150 -2.79 4.67 -6.03
CA ILE A 150 -4.04 5.42 -5.75
C ILE A 150 -5.26 4.64 -6.25
N ALA A 151 -5.17 4.01 -7.43
CA ALA A 151 -6.25 3.17 -7.97
C ALA A 151 -6.48 1.91 -7.11
N ASP A 152 -5.40 1.24 -6.68
CA ASP A 152 -5.44 0.09 -5.77
C ASP A 152 -6.05 0.46 -4.41
N ASP A 153 -5.69 1.61 -3.85
CA ASP A 153 -6.22 2.09 -2.57
C ASP A 153 -7.69 2.44 -2.66
N LEU A 154 -8.11 3.16 -3.71
CA LEU A 154 -9.52 3.43 -3.98
C LEU A 154 -10.31 2.11 -4.07
N GLY A 155 -9.80 1.15 -4.83
CA GLY A 155 -10.42 -0.15 -4.96
C GLY A 155 -10.50 -0.91 -3.62
N SER A 156 -9.42 -0.88 -2.84
CA SER A 156 -9.34 -1.54 -1.53
C SER A 156 -10.33 -0.94 -0.53
N ILE A 157 -10.50 0.38 -0.55
CA ILE A 157 -11.51 1.10 0.25
C ILE A 157 -12.92 0.68 -0.12
N ILE A 158 -13.23 0.57 -1.42
CA ILE A 158 -14.55 0.11 -1.89
C ILE A 158 -14.81 -1.32 -1.42
N VAL A 159 -13.81 -2.20 -1.56
CA VAL A 159 -13.89 -3.60 -1.07
C VAL A 159 -14.13 -3.63 0.44
N LEU A 160 -13.39 -2.83 1.21
CA LEU A 160 -13.58 -2.69 2.66
C LEU A 160 -15.01 -2.27 3.01
N ALA A 161 -15.54 -1.24 2.35
CA ALA A 161 -16.86 -0.71 2.61
C ALA A 161 -17.99 -1.73 2.33
N ILE A 162 -17.81 -2.59 1.33
CA ILE A 162 -18.84 -3.56 0.91
C ILE A 162 -18.74 -4.88 1.68
N PHE A 163 -17.53 -5.41 1.89
CA PHE A 163 -17.35 -6.80 2.35
C PHE A 163 -16.89 -6.93 3.81
N TYR A 164 -16.33 -5.87 4.38
CA TYR A 164 -15.85 -5.87 5.76
C TYR A 164 -16.69 -4.98 6.66
N SER A 165 -17.90 -4.61 6.21
CA SER A 165 -18.80 -3.73 6.93
C SER A 165 -19.66 -4.44 7.97
N ASP A 166 -19.87 -5.75 7.82
CA ASP A 166 -20.68 -6.55 8.72
C ASP A 166 -19.92 -6.89 10.02
N GLY A 167 -20.40 -6.35 11.15
CA GLY A 167 -19.83 -6.61 12.48
C GLY A 167 -18.88 -5.54 13.02
N LEU A 168 -18.61 -4.48 12.24
CA LEU A 168 -17.92 -3.31 12.76
C LEU A 168 -18.87 -2.42 13.54
N SER A 169 -18.34 -1.78 14.59
CA SER A 169 -18.93 -0.57 15.10
C SER A 169 -19.15 0.39 13.92
N PHE A 170 -20.42 0.78 13.69
CA PHE A 170 -20.82 1.74 12.65
C PHE A 170 -19.87 2.96 12.61
N ILE A 171 -19.35 3.35 13.78
CA ILE A 171 -18.39 4.45 13.97
C ILE A 171 -17.09 4.23 13.19
N LYS A 172 -16.54 3.01 13.10
CA LYS A 172 -15.25 2.76 12.43
C LYS A 172 -15.35 2.93 10.92
N ILE A 173 -16.37 2.33 10.32
CA ILE A 173 -16.64 2.47 8.87
C ILE A 173 -17.01 3.91 8.57
N ALA A 174 -17.88 4.52 9.38
CA ALA A 174 -18.30 5.90 9.22
C ALA A 174 -17.11 6.87 9.36
N ALA A 175 -16.12 6.59 10.20
CA ALA A 175 -14.91 7.41 10.31
C ALA A 175 -14.05 7.31 9.03
N THR A 176 -13.80 6.11 8.52
CA THR A 176 -13.00 5.90 7.29
C THR A 176 -13.70 6.46 6.05
N ILE A 177 -14.96 6.09 5.81
CA ILE A 177 -15.74 6.59 4.67
C ILE A 177 -16.02 8.08 4.84
N GLY A 178 -16.36 8.51 6.05
CA GLY A 178 -16.62 9.91 6.37
C GLY A 178 -15.40 10.79 6.11
N ALA A 179 -14.19 10.34 6.46
CA ALA A 179 -12.95 11.04 6.13
C ALA A 179 -12.82 11.27 4.62
N ILE A 180 -13.07 10.25 3.79
CA ILE A 180 -12.98 10.38 2.33
C ILE A 180 -14.08 11.31 1.81
N VAL A 181 -15.32 11.16 2.28
CA VAL A 181 -16.43 12.02 1.88
C VAL A 181 -16.13 13.48 2.25
N LEU A 182 -15.58 13.73 3.44
CA LEU A 182 -15.15 15.06 3.87
C LEU A 182 -14.06 15.61 2.94
N ALA A 183 -13.07 14.80 2.55
CA ALA A 183 -12.03 15.22 1.62
C ALA A 183 -12.60 15.70 0.27
N TRP A 184 -13.73 15.12 -0.17
CA TRP A 184 -14.43 15.51 -1.39
C TRP A 184 -15.33 16.74 -1.22
N ILE A 185 -15.98 16.89 -0.06
CA ILE A 185 -16.92 17.99 0.21
C ILE A 185 -16.19 19.30 0.56
N ILE A 186 -14.99 19.23 1.17
CA ILE A 186 -14.27 20.42 1.62
C ILE A 186 -14.06 21.38 0.43
N PRO A 187 -14.50 22.65 0.55
CA PRO A 187 -14.38 23.61 -0.53
C PRO A 187 -12.90 23.98 -0.72
N THR A 188 -12.34 23.60 -1.86
CA THR A 188 -11.00 24.02 -2.28
C THR A 188 -11.14 25.06 -3.39
N GLY A 189 -10.45 26.19 -3.25
CA GLY A 189 -10.61 27.34 -4.14
C GLY A 189 -9.33 28.17 -4.20
N LYS A 190 -9.48 29.48 -4.43
CA LYS A 190 -8.32 30.39 -4.54
C LYS A 190 -7.62 30.66 -3.20
N THR A 191 -8.34 30.57 -2.08
CA THR A 191 -7.82 30.86 -0.74
C THR A 191 -7.07 29.66 -0.13
N ILE A 192 -7.63 28.46 -0.26
CA ILE A 192 -6.98 27.19 0.12
C ILE A 192 -7.06 26.28 -1.10
N SER A 193 -5.92 26.06 -1.75
CA SER A 193 -5.82 25.11 -2.86
C SER A 193 -5.79 23.68 -2.35
N LEU A 194 -6.26 22.75 -3.18
CA LEU A 194 -6.22 21.32 -2.87
C LEU A 194 -4.79 20.83 -2.59
N ASP A 195 -3.81 21.30 -3.39
CA ASP A 195 -2.41 20.94 -3.19
C ASP A 195 -1.84 21.49 -1.88
N ALA A 196 -2.24 22.69 -1.45
CA ALA A 196 -1.81 23.25 -0.18
C ALA A 196 -2.34 22.43 1.01
N LEU A 197 -3.60 21.96 0.92
CA LEU A 197 -4.19 21.10 1.94
C LEU A 197 -3.47 19.74 2.02
N ILE A 198 -3.21 19.12 0.86
CA ILE A 198 -2.44 17.87 0.79
C ILE A 198 -1.04 18.08 1.36
N GLN A 199 -0.32 19.12 0.94
CA GLN A 199 1.03 19.42 1.44
C GLN A 199 1.08 19.68 2.95
N ALA A 200 0.00 20.23 3.52
CA ALA A 200 -0.08 20.46 4.97
C ALA A 200 -0.26 19.16 5.75
N ILE A 201 -1.01 18.19 5.21
CA ILE A 201 -1.38 16.94 5.92
C ILE A 201 -0.40 15.82 5.64
N HIS A 202 0.17 15.79 4.43
CA HIS A 202 1.04 14.73 3.94
C HIS A 202 2.22 14.43 4.89
N PRO A 203 2.96 15.42 5.44
CA PRO A 203 4.03 15.13 6.40
C PRO A 203 3.53 14.49 7.70
N TRP A 204 2.35 14.89 8.19
CA TRP A 204 1.76 14.29 9.39
C TRP A 204 1.34 12.85 9.14
N ALA A 205 0.74 12.57 7.99
CA ALA A 205 0.39 11.21 7.62
C ALA A 205 1.66 10.34 7.51
N THR A 206 2.66 10.84 6.79
CA THR A 206 3.89 10.11 6.45
C THR A 206 4.81 9.88 7.64
N PHE A 207 5.03 10.88 8.49
CA PHE A 207 6.02 10.84 9.57
C PHE A 207 5.43 10.59 10.95
N VAL A 208 4.11 10.67 11.12
CA VAL A 208 3.44 10.46 12.41
C VAL A 208 2.43 9.31 12.33
N VAL A 209 1.42 9.43 11.47
CA VAL A 209 0.32 8.43 11.40
C VAL A 209 0.84 7.06 11.02
N ILE A 210 1.51 6.96 9.86
CA ILE A 210 2.00 5.68 9.33
C ILE A 210 3.01 5.00 10.27
N PRO A 211 4.03 5.70 10.82
CA PRO A 211 4.97 5.09 11.75
C PRO A 211 4.32 4.66 13.07
N LEU A 212 3.40 5.46 13.65
CA LEU A 212 2.68 5.07 14.86
C LEU A 212 1.76 3.87 14.61
N PHE A 213 1.11 3.81 13.45
CA PHE A 213 0.34 2.65 13.02
C PHE A 213 1.22 1.41 12.90
N ALA A 214 2.39 1.55 12.28
CA ALA A 214 3.34 0.44 12.16
C ALA A 214 3.82 -0.06 13.53
N LEU A 215 4.12 0.85 14.46
CA LEU A 215 4.46 0.51 15.84
C LEU A 215 3.32 -0.24 16.52
N ALA A 216 2.08 0.18 16.36
CA ALA A 216 0.94 -0.45 17.01
C ALA A 216 0.60 -1.85 16.46
N ASN A 217 0.84 -2.11 15.17
CA ASN A 217 0.26 -3.27 14.48
C ASN A 217 1.28 -4.25 13.90
N VAL A 218 2.49 -3.82 13.54
CA VAL A 218 3.50 -4.70 12.93
C VAL A 218 4.09 -5.67 13.95
N GLY A 219 4.14 -5.27 15.24
CA GLY A 219 4.67 -6.09 16.32
C GLY A 219 4.09 -7.51 16.28
N LEU A 220 4.99 -8.48 16.11
CA LEU A 220 4.69 -9.91 16.09
C LEU A 220 5.63 -10.59 17.07
N ARG A 221 5.07 -11.24 18.08
CA ARG A 221 5.83 -12.08 19.00
C ARG A 221 6.12 -13.42 18.32
N ILE A 222 7.38 -13.69 18.08
CA ILE A 222 7.88 -14.87 17.37
C ILE A 222 8.32 -15.88 18.43
N ASP A 223 7.54 -16.94 18.60
CA ASP A 223 7.99 -18.13 19.31
C ASP A 223 8.70 -19.05 18.32
N PHE A 224 9.98 -19.34 18.57
CA PHE A 224 10.80 -20.21 17.71
C PHE A 224 10.25 -21.62 17.61
N ASN A 225 9.49 -22.08 18.61
CA ASN A 225 8.89 -23.42 18.60
C ASN A 225 7.68 -23.50 17.66
N SER A 226 6.88 -22.44 17.56
CA SER A 226 5.69 -22.38 16.69
C SER A 226 5.99 -21.81 15.29
N LEU A 227 7.20 -21.35 15.05
CA LEU A 227 7.60 -20.75 13.77
C LEU A 227 7.41 -21.70 12.56
N PRO A 228 7.78 -23.00 12.64
CA PRO A 228 7.55 -23.93 11.54
C PRO A 228 6.06 -24.06 11.17
N ASP A 229 5.19 -24.13 12.18
CA ASP A 229 3.74 -24.22 11.99
C ASP A 229 3.18 -22.93 11.40
N LEU A 230 3.68 -21.78 11.85
CA LEU A 230 3.26 -20.48 11.36
C LEU A 230 3.66 -20.27 9.89
N ILE A 231 4.84 -20.71 9.48
CA ILE A 231 5.32 -20.62 8.10
C ILE A 231 4.54 -21.56 7.17
N THR A 232 4.24 -22.77 7.65
CA THR A 232 3.50 -23.78 6.88
C THR A 232 1.98 -23.58 6.89
N SER A 233 1.48 -22.60 7.65
CA SER A 233 0.08 -22.23 7.68
C SER A 233 -0.43 -21.74 6.30
N PRO A 234 -1.60 -22.24 5.83
CA PRO A 234 -2.28 -21.77 4.63
C PRO A 234 -2.40 -20.27 4.45
N VAL A 235 -2.59 -19.58 5.57
CA VAL A 235 -2.77 -18.14 5.57
C VAL A 235 -1.45 -17.46 5.25
N THR A 236 -0.36 -17.89 5.89
CA THR A 236 0.98 -17.30 5.74
C THR A 236 1.51 -17.48 4.32
N TYR A 237 1.60 -18.72 3.82
CA TYR A 237 2.09 -18.94 2.46
C TYR A 237 1.10 -18.42 1.41
N GLY A 238 -0.21 -18.42 1.72
CA GLY A 238 -1.24 -17.81 0.89
C GLY A 238 -1.00 -16.32 0.69
N ILE A 239 -0.71 -15.56 1.76
CA ILE A 239 -0.32 -14.15 1.68
C ILE A 239 0.99 -13.99 0.90
N ILE A 240 2.02 -14.78 1.18
CA ILE A 240 3.32 -14.65 0.51
C ILE A 240 3.18 -14.85 -1.00
N ILE A 241 2.56 -15.96 -1.42
CA ILE A 241 2.42 -16.30 -2.84
C ILE A 241 1.49 -15.31 -3.54
N SER A 242 0.32 -15.00 -2.94
CA SER A 242 -0.62 -14.05 -3.55
C SER A 242 -0.01 -12.66 -3.75
N ARG A 243 0.76 -12.14 -2.78
CA ARG A 243 1.38 -10.82 -2.93
C ARG A 243 2.55 -10.85 -3.90
N VAL A 244 3.51 -11.75 -3.71
CA VAL A 244 4.72 -11.79 -4.53
C VAL A 244 4.40 -12.14 -5.98
N VAL A 245 3.63 -13.21 -6.21
CA VAL A 245 3.29 -13.67 -7.55
C VAL A 245 2.08 -12.93 -8.09
N GLY A 246 1.04 -12.75 -7.29
CA GLY A 246 -0.21 -12.16 -7.77
C GLY A 246 -0.10 -10.69 -8.14
N LYS A 247 0.66 -9.86 -7.41
CA LYS A 247 0.92 -8.48 -7.83
C LYS A 247 1.78 -8.44 -9.08
N LEU A 248 2.90 -9.18 -9.10
CA LEU A 248 3.80 -9.22 -10.24
C LEU A 248 3.09 -9.66 -11.53
N VAL A 249 2.38 -10.79 -11.48
CA VAL A 249 1.66 -11.36 -12.63
C VAL A 249 0.44 -10.50 -12.95
N GLY A 250 -0.39 -10.16 -11.97
CA GLY A 250 -1.64 -9.44 -12.19
C GLY A 250 -1.44 -8.08 -12.84
N ILE A 251 -0.57 -7.25 -12.27
CA ILE A 251 -0.29 -5.90 -12.78
C ILE A 251 0.35 -5.99 -14.17
N THR A 252 1.37 -6.83 -14.34
CA THR A 252 2.10 -6.94 -15.63
C THR A 252 1.20 -7.48 -16.73
N LEU A 253 0.41 -8.53 -16.43
CA LEU A 253 -0.48 -9.16 -17.41
C LEU A 253 -1.60 -8.21 -17.83
N PHE A 254 -2.26 -7.56 -16.89
CA PHE A 254 -3.36 -6.64 -17.21
C PHE A 254 -2.87 -5.39 -17.92
N ALA A 255 -1.70 -4.87 -17.55
CA ALA A 255 -1.02 -3.81 -18.30
C ALA A 255 -0.71 -4.23 -19.74
N TRP A 256 -0.22 -5.46 -19.94
CA TRP A 256 0.09 -5.97 -21.28
C TRP A 256 -1.17 -6.20 -22.11
N ILE A 257 -2.20 -6.80 -21.53
CA ILE A 257 -3.49 -7.02 -22.19
C ILE A 257 -4.08 -5.68 -22.61
N SER A 258 -4.12 -4.67 -21.73
CA SER A 258 -4.75 -3.37 -21.99
C SER A 258 -4.10 -2.61 -23.14
N VAL A 259 -2.77 -2.71 -23.27
CA VAL A 259 -2.03 -2.15 -24.42
C VAL A 259 -2.30 -2.96 -25.68
N ARG A 260 -2.32 -4.30 -25.60
CA ARG A 260 -2.51 -5.17 -26.76
C ARG A 260 -3.88 -5.02 -27.40
N ILE A 261 -4.92 -4.79 -26.60
CA ILE A 261 -6.29 -4.56 -27.07
C ILE A 261 -6.56 -3.09 -27.45
N GLY A 262 -5.57 -2.20 -27.29
CA GLY A 262 -5.67 -0.80 -27.69
C GLY A 262 -6.48 0.10 -26.75
N ILE A 263 -6.82 -0.37 -25.54
CA ILE A 263 -7.51 0.46 -24.52
C ILE A 263 -6.53 1.44 -23.88
N ALA A 264 -5.30 1.00 -23.64
CA ALA A 264 -4.26 1.77 -22.98
C ALA A 264 -3.06 2.01 -23.89
N GLN A 265 -2.30 3.07 -23.62
CA GLN A 265 -1.06 3.39 -24.35
C GLN A 265 0.14 3.31 -23.40
N LEU A 266 1.19 2.61 -23.83
CA LEU A 266 2.44 2.55 -23.09
C LEU A 266 3.24 3.84 -23.35
N PRO A 267 3.64 4.60 -22.31
CA PRO A 267 4.50 5.76 -22.48
C PRO A 267 5.83 5.38 -23.14
N ASN A 268 6.36 6.24 -24.02
CA ASN A 268 7.57 5.95 -24.82
C ASN A 268 8.83 5.67 -23.96
N SER A 269 8.89 6.21 -22.75
CA SER A 269 9.96 6.03 -21.76
C SER A 269 9.83 4.75 -20.94
N LEU A 270 8.69 4.05 -21.01
CA LEU A 270 8.41 2.89 -20.17
C LEU A 270 8.47 1.58 -20.95
N THR A 271 9.10 0.59 -20.34
CA THR A 271 9.09 -0.78 -20.84
C THR A 271 8.26 -1.71 -19.95
N PHE A 272 7.74 -2.81 -20.52
CA PHE A 272 7.05 -3.84 -19.72
C PHE A 272 7.94 -4.50 -18.67
N LYS A 273 9.27 -4.48 -18.85
CA LYS A 273 10.22 -4.97 -17.84
C LYS A 273 10.26 -4.05 -16.64
N GLU A 274 10.21 -2.74 -16.85
CA GLU A 274 10.11 -1.77 -15.76
C GLU A 274 8.75 -1.81 -15.07
N ILE A 275 7.67 -2.00 -15.83
CA ILE A 275 6.34 -2.26 -15.27
C ILE A 275 6.38 -3.51 -14.39
N SER A 276 7.04 -4.59 -14.82
CA SER A 276 7.15 -5.81 -14.00
C SER A 276 7.97 -5.59 -12.72
N GLY A 277 8.98 -4.72 -12.77
CA GLY A 277 9.73 -4.31 -11.60
C GLY A 277 8.88 -3.50 -10.61
N ALA A 278 8.12 -2.52 -11.11
CA ALA A 278 7.16 -1.77 -10.31
C ALA A 278 6.03 -2.66 -9.76
N ALA A 279 5.57 -3.64 -10.53
CA ALA A 279 4.56 -4.62 -10.12
C ALA A 279 5.05 -5.48 -8.95
N ALA A 280 6.33 -5.89 -8.95
CA ALA A 280 6.92 -6.58 -7.81
C ALA A 280 6.98 -5.68 -6.57
N LEU A 281 7.42 -4.42 -6.71
CA LEU A 281 7.45 -3.45 -5.61
C LEU A 281 6.05 -3.14 -5.06
N ALA A 282 5.01 -3.18 -5.89
CA ALA A 282 3.62 -3.03 -5.44
C ALA A 282 3.19 -4.13 -4.43
N GLY A 283 3.90 -5.26 -4.39
CA GLY A 283 3.73 -6.32 -3.40
C GLY A 283 4.23 -5.96 -1.98
N MET A 284 4.89 -4.81 -1.79
CA MET A 284 5.44 -4.38 -0.49
C MET A 284 4.42 -3.85 0.53
N GLY A 285 3.15 -3.75 0.15
CA GLY A 285 2.07 -3.29 1.04
C GLY A 285 2.06 -3.94 2.43
N LEU A 286 2.10 -3.09 3.47
CA LEU A 286 2.03 -3.49 4.88
C LEU A 286 0.87 -2.80 5.59
N THR A 287 0.79 -1.47 5.55
CA THR A 287 -0.09 -0.66 6.40
C THR A 287 -1.58 -0.94 6.18
N VAL A 288 -2.09 -0.69 4.97
CA VAL A 288 -3.51 -0.93 4.64
C VAL A 288 -3.83 -2.44 4.69
N SER A 289 -2.88 -3.30 4.34
CA SER A 289 -3.06 -4.76 4.45
C SER A 289 -3.23 -5.23 5.89
N LEU A 290 -2.45 -4.68 6.84
CA LEU A 290 -2.60 -4.93 8.28
C LEU A 290 -3.93 -4.38 8.78
N PHE A 291 -4.33 -3.19 8.34
CA PHE A 291 -5.64 -2.63 8.69
C PHE A 291 -6.80 -3.54 8.26
N ILE A 292 -6.77 -4.05 7.01
CA ILE A 292 -7.77 -5.03 6.55
C ILE A 292 -7.72 -6.30 7.40
N ALA A 293 -6.53 -6.80 7.72
CA ALA A 293 -6.36 -8.02 8.51
C ALA A 293 -6.91 -7.88 9.94
N ASP A 294 -6.69 -6.72 10.58
CA ASP A 294 -7.22 -6.41 11.91
C ASP A 294 -8.75 -6.33 11.90
N LEU A 295 -9.35 -5.73 10.86
CA LEU A 295 -10.81 -5.72 10.67
C LEU A 295 -11.36 -7.13 10.43
N ALA A 296 -10.63 -7.98 9.72
CA ALA A 296 -11.06 -9.32 9.36
C ALA A 296 -10.97 -10.35 10.51
N PHE A 297 -9.98 -10.21 11.40
CA PHE A 297 -9.63 -11.28 12.36
C PHE A 297 -9.48 -10.85 13.83
N ALA A 298 -9.61 -9.55 14.16
CA ALA A 298 -9.71 -9.01 15.52
C ALA A 298 -8.75 -9.61 16.58
N GLY A 299 -7.51 -9.96 16.19
CA GLY A 299 -6.48 -10.45 17.11
C GLY A 299 -6.37 -11.98 17.29
N GLY A 300 -6.97 -12.80 16.43
CA GLY A 300 -6.83 -14.27 16.49
C GLY A 300 -5.49 -14.82 15.98
N GLU A 301 -5.22 -16.13 16.16
CA GLU A 301 -3.99 -16.79 15.67
C GLU A 301 -3.75 -16.62 14.16
N VAL A 302 -4.84 -16.53 13.38
CA VAL A 302 -4.81 -16.24 11.94
C VAL A 302 -4.08 -14.93 11.63
N LEU A 303 -4.24 -13.91 12.48
CA LEU A 303 -3.62 -12.60 12.29
C LEU A 303 -2.10 -12.68 12.37
N ASN A 304 -1.53 -13.51 13.25
CA ASN A 304 -0.09 -13.69 13.36
C ASN A 304 0.50 -14.28 12.07
N GLY A 305 -0.21 -15.22 11.44
CA GLY A 305 0.18 -15.79 10.14
C GLY A 305 0.13 -14.74 9.02
N ILE A 306 -0.88 -13.88 9.03
CA ILE A 306 -0.98 -12.75 8.10
C ILE A 306 0.17 -11.77 8.30
N LYS A 307 0.44 -11.33 9.54
CA LYS A 307 1.54 -10.41 9.86
C LYS A 307 2.88 -10.94 9.36
N LEU A 308 3.17 -12.22 9.67
CA LEU A 308 4.39 -12.87 9.17
C LEU A 308 4.43 -12.91 7.64
N GLY A 309 3.34 -13.34 7.01
CA GLY A 309 3.24 -13.42 5.56
C GLY A 309 3.44 -12.06 4.88
N LEU A 310 2.87 -10.99 5.44
CA LEU A 310 3.02 -9.62 4.96
C LEU A 310 4.47 -9.15 5.04
N ILE A 311 5.14 -9.32 6.18
CA ILE A 311 6.55 -8.94 6.37
C ILE A 311 7.46 -9.70 5.40
N VAL A 312 7.30 -11.03 5.32
CA VAL A 312 8.10 -11.87 4.44
C VAL A 312 7.86 -11.52 2.97
N SER A 313 6.60 -11.33 2.58
CA SER A 313 6.25 -10.93 1.21
C SER A 313 6.84 -9.57 0.83
N ALA A 314 6.81 -8.59 1.75
CA ALA A 314 7.35 -7.27 1.49
C ALA A 314 8.86 -7.30 1.24
N PHE A 315 9.59 -8.11 2.01
CA PHE A 315 11.03 -8.31 1.80
C PHE A 315 11.33 -8.99 0.45
N ILE A 316 10.61 -10.08 0.11
CA ILE A 316 10.79 -10.80 -1.15
C ILE A 316 10.44 -9.90 -2.35
N SER A 317 9.32 -9.19 -2.28
CA SER A 317 8.87 -8.23 -3.29
C SER A 317 9.88 -7.11 -3.53
N ALA A 318 10.48 -6.57 -2.45
CA ALA A 318 11.54 -5.58 -2.56
C ALA A 318 12.76 -6.13 -3.32
N LEU A 319 13.25 -7.32 -2.95
CA LEU A 319 14.39 -7.95 -3.61
C LEU A 319 14.14 -8.20 -5.09
N ILE A 320 12.98 -8.76 -5.44
CA ILE A 320 12.60 -9.03 -6.83
C ILE A 320 12.47 -7.74 -7.63
N GLY A 321 11.71 -6.77 -7.12
CA GLY A 321 11.47 -5.49 -7.81
C GLY A 321 12.76 -4.71 -8.05
N LEU A 322 13.60 -4.57 -7.02
CA LEU A 322 14.90 -3.91 -7.13
C LEU A 322 15.83 -4.64 -8.09
N SER A 323 15.84 -5.98 -8.11
CA SER A 323 16.69 -6.76 -9.02
C SER A 323 16.28 -6.59 -10.48
N ILE A 324 14.98 -6.61 -10.76
CA ILE A 324 14.44 -6.40 -12.11
C ILE A 324 14.77 -4.98 -12.58
N LEU A 325 14.47 -3.96 -11.76
CA LEU A 325 14.68 -2.57 -12.14
C LEU A 325 16.15 -2.21 -12.26
N ARG A 326 17.02 -2.72 -11.38
CA ARG A 326 18.46 -2.53 -11.49
C ARG A 326 19.02 -3.08 -12.80
N LYS A 327 18.42 -4.14 -13.35
CA LYS A 327 18.85 -4.78 -14.59
C LYS A 327 18.31 -4.07 -15.84
N TYR A 328 17.09 -3.53 -15.78
CA TYR A 328 16.39 -3.05 -16.99
C TYR A 328 16.16 -1.54 -17.04
N SER A 329 16.25 -0.83 -15.93
CA SER A 329 16.21 0.63 -15.94
C SER A 329 17.59 1.19 -16.28
N SER A 330 17.72 1.70 -17.51
CA SER A 330 18.83 2.55 -17.93
C SER A 330 18.42 4.00 -17.69
N ALA A 331 19.27 4.79 -17.02
CA ALA A 331 19.09 6.23 -16.96
C ALA A 331 18.99 6.77 -18.40
N GLN A 332 17.84 7.32 -18.77
CA GLN A 332 17.73 8.18 -19.93
C GLN A 332 18.03 9.59 -19.43
N ASP A 333 19.13 10.16 -19.91
CA ASP A 333 19.63 11.49 -19.56
C ASP A 333 18.59 12.61 -19.78
#